data_AF-A0AAD6ZUB7-F1
#
_entry.id   AF-A0AAD6ZUB7-F1
#
_cell.length_a   1.000
_cell.length_b   1.000
_cell.length_c   1.000
_cell.angle_alpha   90.00
_cell.angle_beta   90.00
_cell.angle_gamma   90.00
#
_symmetry.space_group_name_H-M   'P 1'
#
loop_
_entity.id
_entity.type
_entity.pdbx_description
1 polymer ?
#
loop_
_entity_poly.entity_id
_entity_poly.type
_entity_poly.pdbx_seq_one_letter_code
_entity_poly.pdbx_strand_id
1 'polypeptide(L)'
;MRLQRLSGVIEGLFRDHAKADDDDDEGITVDIVRPLFSTLSHLDILDEIDPEGMGPEWLNDLSTLPALTHLSFNNPPNSKILHTILQACPRIHVLIAAFHVSEKAEVHAYVEAMGIRDIRFVVATYSDHYGDWELGTMGGADIWVRVEEFISRKKRGEIEADVYLLEEPMTIDD
;
A
#
# COMPACT_ATOMS: atom_id res chain seq x y z
N MET A 1 -7.29 18.66 -8.32
CA MET A 1 -6.07 18.26 -7.58
C MET A 1 -5.36 17.23 -8.43
N ARG A 2 -4.06 17.41 -8.74
CA ARG A 2 -3.32 16.44 -9.57
C ARG A 2 -2.85 15.31 -8.66
N LEU A 3 -3.26 14.08 -8.96
CA LEU A 3 -2.81 12.90 -8.24
C LEU A 3 -1.30 12.72 -8.48
N GLN A 4 -0.55 12.50 -7.41
CA GLN A 4 0.84 12.06 -7.49
C GLN A 4 0.93 10.67 -6.90
N ARG A 5 1.40 9.74 -7.72
CA ARG A 5 1.60 8.35 -7.38
C ARG A 5 3.08 8.03 -7.50
N LEU A 6 3.58 7.30 -6.53
CA LEU A 6 4.92 6.75 -6.52
C LEU A 6 4.82 5.27 -6.21
N SER A 7 5.54 4.46 -6.97
CA SER A 7 5.67 3.04 -6.71
C SER A 7 7.16 2.75 -6.53
N GLY A 8 7.52 2.01 -5.50
CA GLY A 8 8.92 1.80 -5.18
C GLY A 8 9.17 0.78 -4.08
N VAL A 9 10.45 0.65 -3.79
CA VAL A 9 11.03 -0.26 -2.80
C VAL A 9 11.24 0.51 -1.49
N ILE A 10 10.90 -0.04 -0.32
CA ILE A 10 11.03 0.70 0.95
C ILE A 10 12.48 1.11 1.18
N GLU A 11 13.42 0.21 0.93
CA GLU A 11 14.83 0.48 1.18
C GLU A 11 15.31 1.70 0.39
N GLY A 12 14.94 1.79 -0.90
CA GLY A 12 15.30 2.93 -1.75
C GLY A 12 14.53 4.22 -1.43
N LEU A 13 13.42 4.14 -0.71
CA LEU A 13 12.63 5.31 -0.32
C LEU A 13 13.00 5.86 1.05
N PHE A 14 13.31 5.00 2.01
CA PHE A 14 13.39 5.36 3.43
C PHE A 14 14.73 5.02 4.09
N ARG A 15 15.57 4.16 3.51
CA ARG A 15 16.82 3.78 4.16
C ARG A 15 17.90 4.82 3.86
N ASP A 16 18.46 5.39 4.93
CA ASP A 16 19.73 6.10 4.82
C ASP A 16 20.83 5.09 4.47
N HIS A 17 21.25 5.09 3.20
CA HIS A 17 22.44 4.34 2.73
C HIS A 17 23.76 4.85 3.34
N ALA A 18 23.73 5.79 4.28
CA ALA A 18 24.90 6.46 4.87
C ALA A 18 25.79 5.56 5.77
N LYS A 19 25.56 4.24 5.82
CA LYS A 19 26.38 3.29 6.59
C LYS A 19 26.78 2.06 5.75
N ALA A 20 27.28 2.28 4.54
CA ALA A 20 28.16 1.30 3.93
C ALA A 20 29.52 1.42 4.62
N ASP A 21 29.77 0.55 5.60
CA ASP A 21 31.12 0.27 6.07
C ASP A 21 31.87 -0.40 4.90
N ASP A 22 32.94 0.24 4.43
CA ASP A 22 33.92 -0.18 3.42
C ASP A 22 33.63 0.16 1.93
N ASP A 23 34.47 1.10 1.45
CA ASP A 23 34.91 1.46 0.08
C ASP A 23 33.87 1.99 -0.96
N ASP A 24 33.84 3.33 -1.05
CA ASP A 24 33.58 4.20 -2.22
C ASP A 24 32.21 4.20 -2.95
N ASP A 25 31.20 3.45 -2.53
CA ASP A 25 29.85 3.59 -3.12
C ASP A 25 29.01 4.59 -2.30
N GLU A 26 29.02 5.88 -2.71
CA GLU A 26 28.14 6.91 -2.16
C GLU A 26 26.67 6.59 -2.49
N GLY A 27 26.04 5.75 -1.67
CA GLY A 27 24.62 5.47 -1.76
C GLY A 27 23.79 6.75 -1.70
N ILE A 28 22.96 6.98 -2.72
CA ILE A 28 22.11 8.17 -2.81
C ILE A 28 21.00 8.05 -1.77
N THR A 29 21.08 8.84 -0.70
CA THR A 29 19.98 8.98 0.27
C THR A 29 18.92 9.92 -0.26
N VAL A 30 17.68 9.45 -0.37
CA VAL A 30 16.53 10.27 -0.75
C VAL A 30 15.96 10.93 0.51
N ASP A 31 16.20 12.24 0.68
CA ASP A 31 15.52 13.00 1.72
C ASP A 31 14.03 13.12 1.37
N ILE A 32 13.21 12.33 2.04
CA ILE A 32 11.75 12.27 1.87
C ILE A 32 11.03 13.54 2.34
N VAL A 33 11.70 14.40 3.13
CA VAL A 33 11.16 15.70 3.56
C VAL A 33 11.28 16.74 2.42
N ARG A 34 11.91 16.36 1.30
CA ARG A 34 12.01 17.24 0.13
C ARG A 34 10.63 17.70 -0.34
N PRO A 35 10.52 18.94 -0.83
CA PRO A 35 9.28 19.47 -1.42
C PRO A 35 8.66 18.57 -2.49
N LEU A 36 9.45 17.72 -3.15
CA LEU A 36 8.99 16.77 -4.15
C LEU A 36 7.93 15.78 -3.61
N PHE A 37 8.02 15.36 -2.35
CA PHE A 37 7.07 14.41 -1.75
C PHE A 37 5.97 15.09 -0.94
N SER A 38 6.02 16.41 -0.79
CA SER A 38 5.00 17.17 -0.05
C SER A 38 3.59 17.05 -0.65
N THR A 39 3.50 16.68 -1.92
CA THR A 39 2.26 16.46 -2.66
C THR A 39 1.97 14.99 -2.98
N LEU A 40 2.84 14.07 -2.55
CA LEU A 40 2.66 12.63 -2.76
C LEU A 40 1.45 12.15 -1.97
N SER A 41 0.43 11.65 -2.67
CA SER A 41 -0.81 11.19 -2.03
C SER A 41 -1.02 9.68 -2.07
N HIS A 42 -0.41 9.00 -3.04
CA HIS A 42 -0.47 7.55 -3.22
C HIS A 42 0.93 6.97 -3.25
N LEU A 43 1.15 5.92 -2.47
CA LEU A 43 2.39 5.18 -2.43
C LEU A 43 2.12 3.68 -2.58
N ASP A 44 2.72 3.05 -3.57
CA ASP A 44 2.76 1.60 -3.72
C ASP A 44 4.13 1.08 -3.27
N ILE A 45 4.11 0.13 -2.32
CA ILE A 45 5.31 -0.55 -1.83
C ILE A 45 5.38 -1.93 -2.46
N LEU A 46 6.43 -2.16 -3.24
CA LEU A 46 6.57 -3.36 -4.07
C LEU A 46 7.37 -4.47 -3.39
N ASP A 47 8.16 -4.15 -2.36
CA ASP A 47 9.01 -5.12 -1.67
C ASP A 47 8.27 -5.99 -0.67
N GLU A 48 8.87 -7.14 -0.39
CA GLU A 48 8.60 -7.90 0.82
C GLU A 48 9.19 -7.16 2.03
N ILE A 49 8.34 -6.90 3.01
CA ILE A 49 8.77 -6.27 4.27
C ILE A 49 9.16 -7.37 5.23
N ASP A 50 10.47 -7.60 5.35
CA ASP A 50 11.00 -8.48 6.38
C ASP A 50 10.65 -7.88 7.78
N PRO A 51 9.79 -8.55 8.57
CA PRO A 51 9.41 -8.08 9.88
C PRO A 51 10.56 -8.09 10.90
N GLU A 52 11.65 -8.83 10.63
CA GLU A 52 12.85 -8.86 11.47
C GLU A 52 13.93 -7.88 10.99
N GLY A 53 14.05 -7.70 9.67
CA GLY A 53 15.07 -6.85 9.04
C GLY A 53 14.73 -5.36 8.99
N MET A 54 13.44 -5.01 8.96
CA MET A 54 13.00 -3.62 8.85
C MET A 54 12.58 -3.06 10.21
N GLY A 55 13.47 -2.27 10.82
CA GLY A 55 13.19 -1.60 12.09
C GLY A 55 12.00 -0.64 12.01
N PRO A 56 11.45 -0.19 13.14
CA PRO A 56 10.26 0.68 13.16
C PRO A 56 10.50 2.09 12.60
N GLU A 57 11.73 2.44 12.22
CA GLU A 57 12.08 3.81 11.81
C GLU A 57 11.32 4.26 10.56
N TRP A 58 11.16 3.39 9.56
CA TRP A 58 10.48 3.76 8.30
C TRP A 58 9.00 4.14 8.51
N LEU A 59 8.36 3.65 9.60
CA LEU A 59 7.01 4.05 9.96
C LEU A 59 6.95 5.51 10.41
N ASN A 60 7.98 5.97 11.14
CA ASN A 60 8.08 7.37 11.52
C ASN A 60 8.20 8.23 10.26
N ASP A 61 9.05 7.82 9.33
CA ASP A 61 9.29 8.50 8.07
C ASP A 61 8.03 8.55 7.20
N LEU A 62 7.31 7.44 7.06
CA LEU A 62 6.02 7.37 6.38
C LEU A 62 5.01 8.37 6.98
N SER A 63 4.99 8.52 8.31
CA SER A 63 4.10 9.45 9.01
C SER A 63 4.43 10.94 8.76
N THR A 64 5.65 11.23 8.32
CA THR A 64 6.08 12.60 7.98
C THR A 64 5.52 13.09 6.64
N LEU A 65 5.10 12.17 5.76
CA LEU A 65 4.54 12.52 4.44
C LEU A 65 3.16 13.20 4.62
N PRO A 66 3.05 14.51 4.38
CA PRO A 66 1.90 15.29 4.84
C PRO A 66 0.64 15.07 4.00
N ALA A 67 0.80 14.75 2.71
CA ALA A 67 -0.30 14.53 1.77
C ALA A 67 -0.65 13.05 1.56
N LEU A 68 0.10 12.14 2.17
CA LEU A 68 -0.10 10.70 1.99
C LEU A 68 -1.45 10.27 2.57
N THR A 69 -2.30 9.74 1.70
CA THR A 69 -3.67 9.31 2.01
C THR A 69 -3.94 7.89 1.55
N HIS A 70 -3.14 7.37 0.61
CA HIS A 70 -3.31 6.07 -0.02
C HIS A 70 -1.99 5.30 0.06
N LEU A 71 -2.04 4.09 0.61
CA LEU A 71 -0.88 3.23 0.77
C LEU A 71 -1.23 1.80 0.37
N SER A 72 -0.40 1.17 -0.44
CA SER A 72 -0.56 -0.24 -0.82
C SER A 72 0.74 -1.00 -0.57
N PHE A 73 0.60 -2.31 -0.35
CA PHE A 73 1.69 -3.26 -0.30
C PHE A 73 1.39 -4.42 -1.24
N ASN A 74 2.28 -4.70 -2.20
CA ASN A 74 2.14 -5.87 -3.09
C ASN A 74 2.58 -7.18 -2.42
N ASN A 75 3.35 -7.09 -1.33
CA ASN A 75 3.70 -8.18 -0.44
C ASN A 75 3.40 -7.71 0.99
N PRO A 76 2.14 -7.80 1.44
CA PRO A 76 1.69 -7.09 2.61
C PRO A 76 2.37 -7.60 3.89
N PRO A 77 2.82 -6.69 4.78
CA PRO A 77 3.43 -7.09 6.03
C PRO A 77 2.41 -7.76 6.95
N ASN A 78 2.89 -8.29 8.09
CA ASN A 78 2.00 -8.89 9.09
C ASN A 78 0.98 -7.89 9.68
N SER A 79 -0.06 -8.43 10.32
CA SER A 79 -1.17 -7.67 10.91
C SER A 79 -0.73 -6.58 11.89
N LYS A 80 0.34 -6.81 12.65
CA LYS A 80 0.84 -5.88 13.65
C LYS A 80 1.37 -4.60 13.00
N ILE A 81 2.11 -4.73 11.90
CA ILE A 81 2.63 -3.58 11.14
C ILE A 81 1.47 -2.79 10.54
N LEU A 82 0.51 -3.45 9.90
CA LEU A 82 -0.66 -2.79 9.31
C LEU A 82 -1.51 -2.06 10.36
N HIS A 83 -1.73 -2.67 11.53
CA HIS A 83 -2.36 -2.00 12.66
C HIS A 83 -1.58 -0.76 13.11
N THR A 84 -0.26 -0.87 13.18
CA THR A 84 0.60 0.25 13.59
C THR A 84 0.50 1.40 12.59
N ILE A 85 0.52 1.12 11.28
CA ILE A 85 0.30 2.12 10.23
C ILE A 85 -1.04 2.83 10.40
N LEU A 86 -2.13 2.06 10.57
CA LEU A 86 -3.47 2.63 10.72
C LEU A 86 -3.58 3.54 11.97
N GLN A 87 -2.89 3.20 13.05
CA GLN A 87 -2.86 3.99 14.28
C GLN A 87 -1.96 5.23 14.18
N ALA A 88 -0.75 5.08 13.63
CA ALA A 88 0.24 6.14 13.53
C ALA A 88 -0.07 7.15 12.43
N CYS A 89 -0.77 6.72 11.37
CA CYS A 89 -1.06 7.52 10.19
C CYS A 89 -2.58 7.75 10.03
N PRO A 90 -3.21 8.61 10.86
CA PRO A 90 -4.66 8.85 10.80
C PRO A 90 -5.13 9.52 9.50
N ARG A 91 -4.21 10.12 8.74
CA ARG A 91 -4.49 10.73 7.41
C ARG A 91 -4.68 9.70 6.31
N ILE A 92 -4.20 8.47 6.50
CA ILE A 92 -4.45 7.40 5.53
C ILE A 92 -5.96 7.17 5.48
N HIS A 93 -6.52 7.23 4.28
CA HIS A 93 -7.90 6.94 3.95
C HIS A 93 -8.08 5.56 3.37
N VAL A 94 -7.03 5.05 2.71
CA VAL A 94 -7.00 3.76 2.03
C VAL A 94 -5.68 3.06 2.33
N LEU A 95 -5.77 1.86 2.88
CA LEU A 95 -4.65 0.94 3.09
C LEU A 95 -4.96 -0.39 2.41
N ILE A 96 -4.16 -0.75 1.41
CA ILE A 96 -4.33 -1.96 0.60
C ILE A 96 -3.27 -2.99 0.96
N ALA A 97 -3.72 -4.20 1.31
CA ALA A 97 -2.90 -5.41 1.24
C ALA A 97 -3.21 -6.11 -0.09
N ALA A 98 -2.34 -5.94 -1.08
CA ALA A 98 -2.53 -6.46 -2.42
C ALA A 98 -1.84 -7.82 -2.55
N PHE A 99 -2.52 -8.79 -3.16
CA PHE A 99 -2.01 -10.14 -3.42
C PHE A 99 -2.20 -10.51 -4.88
N HIS A 100 -1.34 -11.37 -5.40
CA HIS A 100 -1.56 -11.90 -6.74
C HIS A 100 -2.72 -12.93 -6.70
N VAL A 101 -3.55 -12.99 -7.75
CA VAL A 101 -4.71 -13.91 -7.80
C VAL A 101 -4.34 -15.39 -7.64
N SER A 102 -3.10 -15.77 -7.98
CA SER A 102 -2.61 -17.14 -7.76
C SER A 102 -2.47 -17.50 -6.28
N GLU A 103 -2.46 -16.51 -5.39
CA GLU A 103 -2.26 -16.64 -3.94
C GLU A 103 -3.60 -16.67 -3.19
N LYS A 104 -4.73 -16.91 -3.88
CA LYS A 104 -6.09 -16.84 -3.29
C LYS A 104 -6.25 -17.65 -2.00
N ALA A 105 -5.63 -18.82 -1.90
CA ALA A 105 -5.68 -19.63 -0.67
C ALA A 105 -5.01 -18.93 0.52
N GLU A 106 -3.90 -18.23 0.27
CA GLU A 106 -3.14 -17.48 1.26
C GLU A 106 -3.90 -16.22 1.67
N VAL A 107 -4.57 -15.56 0.72
CA VAL A 107 -5.42 -14.39 0.97
C VAL A 107 -6.48 -14.70 2.03
N HIS A 108 -7.20 -15.82 1.91
CA HIS A 108 -8.23 -16.20 2.89
C HIS A 108 -7.65 -16.47 4.27
N ALA A 109 -6.56 -17.24 4.36
CA ALA A 109 -5.91 -17.53 5.63
C ALA A 109 -5.35 -16.26 6.30
N TYR A 110 -4.75 -15.39 5.49
CA TYR A 110 -4.23 -14.08 5.92
C TYR A 110 -5.36 -13.26 6.53
N VAL A 111 -6.41 -13.05 5.76
CA VAL A 111 -7.64 -12.39 6.16
C VAL A 111 -8.18 -12.86 7.52
N GLU A 112 -8.30 -14.17 7.71
CA GLU A 112 -8.88 -14.76 8.92
C GLU A 112 -7.99 -14.49 10.15
N ALA A 113 -6.66 -14.49 9.95
CA ALA A 113 -5.68 -14.25 11.00
C ALA A 113 -5.51 -12.76 11.36
N MET A 114 -5.87 -11.85 10.46
CA MET A 114 -5.52 -10.43 10.57
C MET A 114 -6.25 -9.70 11.71
N GLY A 115 -7.53 -9.99 11.94
CA GLY A 115 -8.33 -9.33 12.97
C GLY A 115 -8.52 -7.81 12.79
N ILE A 116 -8.10 -7.23 11.66
CA ILE A 116 -8.25 -5.80 11.37
C ILE A 116 -9.70 -5.49 11.01
N ARG A 117 -10.32 -4.55 11.75
CA ARG A 117 -11.70 -4.07 11.52
C ARG A 117 -11.76 -2.59 11.09
N ASP A 118 -10.63 -2.02 10.70
CA ASP A 118 -10.59 -0.62 10.27
C ASP A 118 -11.23 -0.46 8.88
N ILE A 119 -12.16 0.47 8.75
CA ILE A 119 -12.89 0.72 7.49
C ILE A 119 -11.97 1.12 6.33
N ARG A 120 -10.79 1.66 6.65
CA ARG A 120 -9.78 2.09 5.67
C ARG A 120 -8.96 0.95 5.10
N PHE A 121 -9.02 -0.23 5.72
CA PHE A 121 -8.26 -1.41 5.31
C PHE A 121 -9.03 -2.25 4.30
N VAL A 122 -8.34 -2.63 3.23
CA VAL A 122 -8.84 -3.50 2.16
C VAL A 122 -7.78 -4.51 1.76
N VAL A 123 -8.19 -5.74 1.56
CA VAL A 123 -7.40 -6.81 0.93
C VAL A 123 -7.87 -6.89 -0.51
N ALA A 124 -6.96 -6.72 -1.46
CA ALA A 124 -7.29 -6.75 -2.88
C ALA A 124 -6.46 -7.80 -3.59
N THR A 125 -7.03 -8.44 -4.60
CA THR A 125 -6.26 -9.33 -5.49
C THR A 125 -5.99 -8.63 -6.81
N TYR A 126 -4.89 -8.94 -7.49
CA TYR A 126 -4.60 -8.50 -8.85
C TYR A 126 -4.04 -9.64 -9.70
N SER A 127 -4.39 -9.65 -10.98
CA SER A 127 -3.86 -10.60 -11.97
C SER A 127 -2.73 -10.01 -12.81
N ASP A 128 -2.80 -8.72 -13.10
CA ASP A 128 -1.77 -7.97 -13.81
C ASP A 128 -1.66 -6.56 -13.22
N HIS A 129 -0.67 -6.35 -12.36
CA HIS A 129 -0.43 -5.05 -11.72
C HIS A 129 -0.12 -3.96 -12.75
N TYR A 130 0.61 -4.31 -13.82
CA TYR A 130 0.99 -3.33 -14.84
C TYR A 130 -0.20 -2.98 -15.72
N GLY A 131 -1.00 -3.98 -16.14
CA GLY A 131 -2.23 -3.77 -16.89
C GLY A 131 -3.25 -2.94 -16.13
N ASP A 132 -3.42 -3.19 -14.82
CA ASP A 132 -4.30 -2.38 -13.97
C ASP A 132 -3.80 -0.92 -13.83
N TRP A 133 -2.49 -0.73 -13.64
CA TRP A 133 -1.88 0.60 -13.62
C TRP A 133 -2.09 1.34 -14.95
N GLU A 134 -1.82 0.67 -16.07
CA GLU A 134 -1.98 1.24 -17.42
C GLU A 134 -3.43 1.66 -17.66
N LEU A 135 -4.40 0.82 -17.28
CA LEU A 135 -5.83 1.15 -17.33
C LEU A 135 -6.14 2.44 -16.59
N GLY A 136 -5.57 2.62 -15.38
CA GLY A 136 -5.68 3.86 -14.61
C GLY A 136 -5.11 5.08 -15.35
N THR A 137 -3.95 4.94 -16.01
CA THR A 137 -3.36 6.04 -16.80
C THR A 137 -4.20 6.44 -18.02
N MET A 138 -4.97 5.51 -18.57
CA MET A 138 -5.91 5.75 -19.67
C MET A 138 -7.26 6.33 -19.19
N GLY A 139 -7.42 6.58 -17.89
CA GLY A 139 -8.66 7.08 -17.30
C GLY A 139 -9.70 6.00 -16.99
N GLY A 140 -9.32 4.72 -17.07
CA GLY A 140 -10.11 3.61 -16.58
C GLY A 140 -10.06 3.49 -15.04
N ALA A 141 -10.81 2.53 -14.51
CA ALA A 141 -10.84 2.26 -13.07
C ALA A 141 -9.76 1.23 -12.70
N ASP A 142 -8.62 1.71 -12.22
CA ASP A 142 -7.57 0.88 -11.62
C ASP A 142 -7.96 0.39 -10.20
N ILE A 143 -7.07 -0.36 -9.56
CA ILE A 143 -7.23 -0.89 -8.20
C ILE A 143 -7.53 0.21 -7.19
N TRP A 144 -6.91 1.39 -7.32
CA TRP A 144 -7.14 2.51 -6.41
C TRP A 144 -8.58 3.00 -6.50
N VAL A 145 -9.07 3.25 -7.72
CA VAL A 145 -10.46 3.67 -7.94
C VAL A 145 -11.45 2.62 -7.42
N ARG A 146 -11.18 1.33 -7.69
CA ARG A 146 -12.03 0.23 -7.22
C ARG A 146 -12.08 0.15 -5.69
N VAL A 147 -10.94 0.31 -5.02
CA VAL A 147 -10.83 0.28 -3.56
C VAL A 147 -11.47 1.52 -2.92
N GLU A 148 -11.29 2.71 -3.49
CA GLU A 148 -11.95 3.92 -3.00
C GLU A 148 -13.47 3.78 -3.02
N GLU A 149 -14.03 3.25 -4.12
CA GLU A 149 -15.47 2.99 -4.20
C GLU A 149 -15.90 1.92 -3.19
N PHE A 150 -15.11 0.85 -3.02
CA PHE A 150 -15.39 -0.18 -2.03
C PHE A 150 -15.46 0.40 -0.60
N ILE A 151 -14.49 1.23 -0.20
CA ILE A 151 -14.50 1.92 1.10
C ILE A 151 -15.68 2.90 1.20
N SER A 152 -16.00 3.60 0.11
CA SER A 152 -17.15 4.52 0.06
C SER A 152 -18.47 3.77 0.32
N ARG A 153 -18.65 2.60 -0.29
CA ARG A 153 -19.80 1.71 -0.06
C ARG A 153 -19.88 1.23 1.38
N LYS A 154 -18.75 0.86 1.99
CA LYS A 154 -18.67 0.54 3.44
C LYS A 154 -19.11 1.71 4.30
N LYS A 155 -18.65 2.92 4.01
CA LYS A 155 -19.02 4.15 4.75
C LYS A 155 -20.51 4.48 4.62
N ARG A 156 -21.14 4.13 3.50
CA ARG A 156 -22.59 4.28 3.27
C ARG A 156 -23.43 3.15 3.87
N GLY A 157 -22.81 2.08 4.39
CA GLY A 157 -23.50 0.91 4.92
C GLY A 157 -24.06 -0.02 3.83
N GLU A 158 -23.58 0.10 2.59
CA GLU A 158 -23.97 -0.79 1.48
C GLU A 158 -23.19 -2.11 1.49
N ILE A 159 -22.05 -2.12 2.19
CA ILE A 159 -21.21 -3.29 2.47
C ILE A 159 -20.92 -3.25 3.97
N GLU A 160 -20.95 -4.42 4.63
CA GLU A 160 -20.60 -4.53 6.04
C GLU A 160 -19.16 -4.05 6.29
N ALA A 161 -18.95 -3.36 7.41
CA ALA A 161 -17.66 -2.71 7.71
C ALA A 161 -16.51 -3.72 7.88
N ASP A 162 -16.82 -4.96 8.24
CA ASP A 162 -15.87 -6.05 8.42
C ASP A 162 -15.59 -6.86 7.14
N VAL A 163 -16.23 -6.54 6.02
CA VAL A 163 -15.82 -7.07 4.71
C VAL A 163 -14.61 -6.28 4.23
N TYR A 164 -13.51 -6.99 3.97
CA TYR A 164 -12.23 -6.40 3.54
C TYR A 164 -11.78 -6.90 2.17
N LEU A 165 -12.31 -8.02 1.66
CA LEU A 165 -11.84 -8.62 0.42
C LEU A 165 -12.54 -7.96 -0.78
N LEU A 166 -11.74 -7.29 -1.61
CA LEU A 166 -12.11 -6.85 -2.95
C LEU A 166 -11.56 -7.88 -3.94
N GLU A 167 -12.40 -8.81 -4.37
CA GLU A 167 -12.05 -9.73 -5.46
C GLU A 167 -12.04 -8.97 -6.79
N GLU A 168 -11.09 -9.27 -7.67
CA GLU A 168 -11.19 -8.78 -9.05
C GLU A 168 -12.50 -9.28 -9.67
N PRO A 169 -13.19 -8.45 -10.48
CA PRO A 169 -14.21 -9.00 -11.33
C PRO A 169 -13.54 -10.07 -12.17
N MET A 170 -13.94 -11.34 -12.00
CA MET A 170 -13.50 -12.41 -12.88
C MET A 170 -13.79 -11.93 -14.30
N THR A 171 -12.75 -11.57 -15.05
CA THR A 171 -12.88 -11.37 -16.48
C THR A 171 -13.38 -12.70 -17.00
N ILE A 172 -14.65 -12.73 -17.42
CA ILE A 172 -15.22 -13.91 -18.06
C ILE A 172 -14.34 -14.12 -19.29
N ASP A 173 -13.59 -15.23 -19.31
CA ASP A 173 -12.69 -15.58 -20.41
C ASP A 173 -13.43 -15.40 -21.76
N ASP A 174 -12.85 -14.59 -22.66
CA ASP A 174 -13.26 -14.48 -24.06
C ASP A 174 -12.91 -15.77 -24.85
#